data_AF-A0A483A0Y4-F1
#
_entry.id   AF-A0A483A0Y4-F1
#
_cell.length_a   1.000
_cell.length_b   1.000
_cell.length_c   1.000
_cell.angle_alpha   90.00
_cell.angle_beta   90.00
_cell.angle_gamma   90.00
#
_symmetry.space_group_name_H-M   'P 1'
#
loop_
_entity.id
_entity.type
_entity.pdbx_description
1 polymer ?
#
loop_
_entity_poly.entity_id
_entity_poly.type
_entity_poly.pdbx_seq_one_letter_code
_entity_poly.pdbx_strand_id
1 'polypeptide(L)'
;MMFKILILQAWYNLSDKALEKQIARDLMFRHFIDLPLSENVPDHSSIWRFRQLLNTEKLLEPLLEQINIHLETTALTQCGLENIKK
;
A
#
# COMPACT_ATOMS: atom_id res chain seq x y z
N MET A 1 -7.62 -4.15 -3.08
CA MET A 1 -6.90 -4.97 -2.07
C MET A 1 -5.43 -5.21 -2.41
N MET A 2 -5.06 -5.94 -3.47
CA MET A 2 -3.65 -6.33 -3.73
C MET A 2 -2.69 -5.14 -3.87
N PHE A 3 -3.14 -4.05 -4.46
CA PHE A 3 -2.31 -2.87 -4.58
C PHE A 3 -1.96 -2.23 -3.23
N LYS A 4 -2.92 -2.16 -2.31
CA LYS A 4 -2.68 -1.67 -0.93
C LYS A 4 -1.68 -2.56 -0.17
N ILE A 5 -1.67 -3.86 -0.45
CA ILE A 5 -0.69 -4.80 0.11
C ILE A 5 0.73 -4.43 -0.37
N LEU A 6 0.91 -4.06 -1.64
CA LEU A 6 2.22 -3.61 -2.14
C LEU A 6 2.68 -2.29 -1.50
N ILE A 7 1.75 -1.37 -1.19
CA ILE A 7 2.08 -0.15 -0.45
C ILE A 7 2.60 -0.49 0.95
N LEU A 8 1.90 -1.36 1.69
CA LEU A 8 2.37 -1.83 3.00
C LEU A 8 3.72 -2.54 2.90
N GLN A 9 3.91 -3.31 1.83
CA GLN A 9 5.18 -3.97 1.56
C GLN A 9 6.32 -2.96 1.44
N ALA A 10 6.12 -1.88 0.67
CA ALA A 10 7.10 -0.85 0.44
C ALA A 10 7.39 -0.01 1.69
N TRP A 11 6.35 0.43 2.43
CA TRP A 11 6.51 1.27 3.61
C TRP A 11 7.17 0.56 4.79
N TYR A 12 6.84 -0.71 5.01
CA TYR A 12 7.42 -1.51 6.11
C TYR A 12 8.63 -2.34 5.66
N ASN A 13 9.03 -2.25 4.40
CA ASN A 13 10.13 -3.00 3.79
C ASN A 13 10.07 -4.52 4.10
N LEU A 14 8.88 -5.11 3.91
CA LEU A 14 8.61 -6.51 4.27
C LEU A 14 8.80 -7.46 3.08
N SER A 15 9.30 -8.68 3.36
CA SER A 15 9.25 -9.76 2.37
C SER A 15 7.82 -10.27 2.16
N ASP A 16 7.54 -10.90 1.02
CA ASP A 16 6.19 -11.44 0.70
C ASP A 16 5.65 -12.35 1.82
N LYS A 17 6.52 -13.21 2.39
CA LYS A 17 6.18 -14.10 3.51
C LYS A 17 5.99 -13.36 4.84
N ALA A 18 6.78 -12.32 5.09
CA ALA A 18 6.64 -11.53 6.31
C ALA A 18 5.34 -10.71 6.28
N LEU A 19 4.99 -10.18 5.11
CA LEU A 19 3.76 -9.44 4.88
C LEU A 19 2.52 -10.31 5.05
N GLU A 20 2.50 -11.51 4.48
CA GLU A 20 1.44 -12.51 4.69
C GLU A 20 1.21 -12.77 6.20
N LYS A 21 2.30 -13.03 6.93
CA LYS A 21 2.25 -13.24 8.39
C LYS A 21 1.79 -12.00 9.16
N GLN A 22 2.13 -10.80 8.68
CA GLN A 22 1.74 -9.56 9.34
C GLN A 22 0.25 -9.28 9.15
N ILE A 23 -0.27 -9.43 7.92
CA ILE A 23 -1.71 -9.31 7.63
C ILE A 23 -2.51 -10.35 8.42
N ALA A 24 -1.98 -11.56 8.59
CA ALA A 24 -2.63 -12.59 9.39
C ALA A 24 -2.76 -12.23 10.87
N ARG A 25 -1.81 -11.47 11.44
CA ARG A 25 -1.73 -11.20 12.88
C ARG A 25 -2.23 -9.81 13.29
N ASP A 26 -2.09 -8.82 12.42
CA ASP A 26 -2.30 -7.42 12.76
C ASP A 26 -3.60 -6.87 12.13
N LEU A 27 -4.52 -6.47 13.00
CA LEU A 27 -5.82 -5.91 12.60
C LEU A 27 -5.67 -4.57 11.88
N MET A 28 -4.63 -3.79 12.18
CA MET A 28 -4.38 -2.52 11.48
C MET A 28 -4.00 -2.76 10.03
N PHE A 29 -3.19 -3.79 9.77
CA PHE A 29 -2.83 -4.20 8.40
C PHE A 29 -4.06 -4.66 7.64
N ARG A 30 -4.93 -5.48 8.27
CA ARG A 30 -6.20 -5.91 7.67
C ARG A 30 -7.13 -4.73 7.37
N HIS A 31 -7.25 -3.81 8.32
CA HIS A 31 -8.09 -2.62 8.16
C HIS A 31 -7.59 -1.75 7.00
N PHE A 32 -6.27 -1.52 6.90
CA PHE A 32 -5.71 -0.72 5.81
C PHE A 32 -6.03 -1.29 4.41
N ILE A 33 -5.95 -2.61 4.26
CA ILE A 33 -6.19 -3.29 2.97
C ILE A 33 -7.67 -3.59 2.70
N ASP A 34 -8.57 -3.17 3.60
CA ASP A 34 -10.00 -3.49 3.62
C ASP A 34 -10.31 -5.00 3.64
N LEU A 35 -9.49 -5.81 4.32
CA LEU A 35 -9.70 -7.26 4.42
C LEU A 35 -10.57 -7.58 5.65
N PRO A 36 -11.82 -8.06 5.47
CA PRO A 36 -12.67 -8.44 6.58
C PRO A 36 -12.12 -9.66 7.32
N LEU A 37 -12.46 -9.80 8.60
CA LEU A 37 -11.98 -10.90 9.44
C LEU A 37 -12.41 -12.29 8.94
N SER A 38 -13.52 -12.35 8.21
CA SER A 38 -14.08 -13.57 7.62
C SER A 38 -13.36 -14.03 6.35
N GLU A 39 -12.52 -13.18 5.74
CA GLU A 39 -11.83 -13.49 4.50
C GLU A 39 -10.40 -13.97 4.76
N ASN A 40 -9.91 -14.86 3.88
CA ASN A 40 -8.57 -15.41 3.98
C ASN A 40 -7.51 -14.40 3.54
N VAL A 41 -6.36 -14.46 4.20
CA VAL A 41 -5.20 -13.66 3.82
C VAL A 41 -4.64 -14.17 2.49
N PRO A 42 -4.34 -13.28 1.53
CA PRO A 42 -3.66 -13.66 0.29
C PRO A 42 -2.29 -14.29 0.61
N ASP A 43 -1.98 -15.41 -0.03
CA ASP A 43 -0.67 -16.04 0.16
C ASP A 43 0.46 -15.18 -0.47
N HIS A 44 1.68 -15.41 -0.01
CA HIS A 44 2.86 -14.77 -0.57
C HIS A 44 3.03 -15.00 -2.08
N SER A 45 2.56 -16.13 -2.63
CA SER A 45 2.68 -16.41 -4.07
C SER A 45 1.74 -15.55 -4.92
N SER A 46 0.58 -15.16 -4.37
CA SER A 46 -0.40 -14.27 -4.98
C SER A 46 0.11 -12.83 -4.98
N ILE A 47 0.71 -12.40 -3.86
CA ILE A 47 1.40 -11.10 -3.76
C ILE A 47 2.53 -11.02 -4.80
N TRP A 48 3.36 -12.07 -4.87
CA TRP A 48 4.46 -12.14 -5.82
C TRP A 48 3.97 -12.09 -7.27
N ARG A 49 2.94 -12.89 -7.63
CA ARG A 49 2.36 -12.90 -8.98
C ARG A 49 1.82 -11.53 -9.39
N PHE A 50 1.14 -10.85 -8.47
CA PHE A 50 0.63 -9.51 -8.72
C PHE A 50 1.75 -8.49 -8.95
N ARG A 51 2.81 -8.54 -8.12
CA ARG A 51 4.00 -7.70 -8.34
C ARG A 51 4.68 -7.98 -9.68
N GLN A 52 4.82 -9.26 -10.05
CA GLN A 52 5.39 -9.64 -11.33
C GLN A 52 4.57 -9.12 -12.50
N LEU A 53 3.23 -9.23 -12.44
CA LEU A 53 2.34 -8.69 -13.46
C LEU A 53 2.59 -7.18 -13.67
N LEU A 54 2.65 -6.39 -12.59
CA LEU A 54 2.91 -4.96 -12.69
C LEU A 54 4.31 -4.64 -13.23
N ASN A 55 5.32 -5.44 -12.89
CA ASN A 55 6.67 -5.28 -13.43
C ASN A 55 6.74 -5.62 -14.92
N THR A 56 6.07 -6.69 -15.35
CA THR A 56 6.02 -7.08 -16.77
C THR A 56 5.37 -6.00 -17.61
N GLU A 57 4.31 -5.38 -17.10
CA GLU A 57 3.61 -4.27 -17.76
C GLU A 57 4.30 -2.91 -17.57
N LYS A 58 5.41 -2.84 -16.80
CA LYS A 58 6.13 -1.60 -16.44
C LYS A 58 5.23 -0.54 -15.77
N LEU A 59 4.24 -1.00 -15.01
CA LEU A 59 3.25 -0.17 -14.33
C LEU A 59 3.57 0.08 -12.86
N LEU A 60 4.51 -0.66 -12.28
CA LEU A 60 4.81 -0.54 -10.84
C LEU A 60 5.35 0.86 -10.50
N GLU A 61 6.43 1.28 -11.16
CA GLU A 61 7.07 2.58 -10.97
C GLU A 61 6.12 3.78 -11.18
N PRO A 62 5.43 3.92 -12.33
CA PRO A 62 4.56 5.08 -12.57
C PRO A 62 3.42 5.17 -11.56
N LEU A 63 2.94 4.03 -11.06
CA LEU A 63 1.83 3.99 -10.13
C LEU A 63 2.29 4.35 -8.69
N LEU A 64 3.49 3.94 -8.29
CA LEU A 64 4.11 4.42 -7.05
C LEU A 64 4.45 5.91 -7.12
N GLU A 65 4.90 6.40 -8.27
CA GLU A 65 5.17 7.83 -8.48
C GLU A 65 3.88 8.67 -8.35
N GLN A 66 2.77 8.21 -8.93
CA GLN A 66 1.47 8.86 -8.77
C GLN A 66 1.03 8.98 -7.30
N ILE A 67 1.30 7.95 -6.49
CA ILE A 67 1.04 8.03 -5.05
C ILE A 67 1.90 9.09 -4.40
N ASN A 68 3.20 9.11 -4.68
CA ASN A 68 4.11 10.08 -4.08
C ASN A 68 3.68 11.50 -4.42
N ILE A 69 3.32 11.78 -5.67
CA ILE A 69 2.77 13.07 -6.10
C ILE A 69 1.50 13.42 -5.33
N HIS A 70 0.59 12.45 -5.14
CA HIS A 70 -0.66 12.67 -4.43
C HIS A 70 -0.42 12.95 -2.93
N LEU A 71 0.51 12.22 -2.32
CA LEU A 71 0.91 12.41 -0.92
C LEU A 71 1.58 13.77 -0.73
N GLU A 72 2.48 14.18 -1.61
CA GLU A 72 3.12 15.49 -1.60
C GLU A 72 2.10 16.62 -1.76
N THR A 73 1.21 16.51 -2.75
CA THR A 73 0.14 17.49 -2.99
C THR A 73 -0.77 17.63 -1.78
N THR A 74 -1.18 16.51 -1.18
CA THR A 74 -2.06 16.51 0.00
C THR A 74 -1.34 17.08 1.22
N ALA A 75 -0.07 16.72 1.43
CA ALA A 75 0.75 17.25 2.51
C ALA A 75 0.94 18.77 2.39
N LEU A 76 1.19 19.28 1.18
CA LEU A 76 1.29 20.73 0.91
C LEU A 76 -0.03 21.46 1.13
N THR A 77 -1.16 20.84 0.77
CA THR A 77 -2.49 21.42 0.97
C THR A 77 -2.87 21.48 2.44
N GLN A 78 -2.44 20.50 3.26
CA GLN A 78 -2.64 20.52 4.71
C GLN A 78 -1.67 21.47 5.43
N CYS A 79 -0.43 21.61 4.96
CA CYS A 79 0.55 22.51 5.57
C CYS A 79 0.33 24.01 5.20
N GLY A 80 -0.46 24.29 4.15
CA GLY A 80 -0.62 25.61 3.56
C GLY A 80 -1.91 26.38 3.86
N LEU A 81 -2.83 25.89 4.72
CA LEU A 81 -4.14 26.54 4.91
C LEU A 81 -4.46 27.03 6.34
N GLU A 82 -3.51 26.99 7.28
CA GLU A 82 -3.73 27.58 8.61
C GLU A 82 -3.14 29.00 8.81
N ASN A 83 -2.43 29.58 7.83
CA ASN A 83 -1.72 30.86 8.04
C ASN A 83 -1.96 31.99 7.01
N ILE A 84 -3.07 32.00 6.24
CA ILE A 84 -3.40 33.16 5.37
C ILE A 84 -4.87 33.63 5.52
N LYS A 85 -5.54 33.34 6.63
CA LYS A 85 -6.81 34.01 6.96
C LYS A 85 -6.94 34.30 8.46
N LYS A 86 -6.17 35.28 8.94
CA LYS A 86 -6.59 36.27 9.95
C LYS A 86 -5.55 37.37 10.08
#